data_AF-A0A1J9QTR4-F1
#
_entry.id   AF-A0A1J9QTR4-F1
#
_cell.length_a   1.000
_cell.length_b   1.000
_cell.length_c   1.000
_cell.angle_alpha   90.00
_cell.angle_beta   90.00
_cell.angle_gamma   90.00
#
_symmetry.space_group_name_H-M   'P 1'
#
loop_
_entity.id
_entity.type
_entity.pdbx_description
1 polymer ?
#
loop_
_entity_poly.entity_id
_entity_poly.type
_entity_poly.pdbx_seq_one_letter_code
_entity_poly.pdbx_strand_id
1 'polypeptide(L)'
;MMNINNVHPRHVVFHQELHRNDYAAIFFVSVQRFDCGMKVHHDHRGHGSINEPETTAYRRLQSYDAPQFCGSIEKLEPELWQPNLNVFINDTELPKCDIY
;
A
#
# COMPACT_ATOMS: atom_id res chain seq x y z
N MET A 1 -8.09 2.12 -17.43
CA MET A 1 -7.60 1.35 -16.26
C MET A 1 -6.39 2.09 -15.74
N MET A 2 -6.46 2.59 -14.50
CA MET A 2 -5.35 3.37 -13.94
C MET A 2 -4.24 2.41 -13.53
N ASN A 3 -3.00 2.70 -13.92
CA ASN A 3 -1.84 1.87 -13.60
C ASN A 3 -0.77 2.75 -12.94
N ILE A 4 -0.61 2.58 -11.63
CA ILE A 4 0.24 3.40 -10.78
C ILE A 4 1.52 2.60 -10.48
N ASN A 5 2.56 2.84 -11.27
CA ASN A 5 3.89 2.25 -11.06
C ASN A 5 4.92 3.35 -10.80
N ASN A 6 5.95 3.02 -10.02
CA ASN A 6 7.11 3.90 -9.78
C ASN A 6 6.75 5.26 -9.15
N VAL A 7 5.96 5.22 -8.07
CA VAL A 7 5.49 6.41 -7.36
C VAL A 7 6.58 6.95 -6.45
N HIS A 8 6.96 8.20 -6.68
CA HIS A 8 7.84 8.93 -5.77
C HIS A 8 7.02 9.46 -4.57
N PRO A 9 7.55 9.42 -3.33
CA PRO A 9 6.86 9.94 -2.13
C PRO A 9 6.24 11.34 -2.30
N ARG A 10 6.97 12.27 -2.95
CA ARG A 10 6.51 13.64 -3.23
C ARG A 10 5.21 13.74 -4.07
N HIS A 11 4.83 12.67 -4.76
CA HIS A 11 3.63 12.60 -5.59
C HIS A 11 2.43 11.99 -4.85
N VAL A 12 2.62 11.63 -3.57
CA VAL A 12 1.59 11.06 -2.71
C VAL A 12 1.26 12.05 -1.60
N VAL A 13 -0.02 12.36 -1.48
CA VAL A 13 -0.56 13.15 -0.39
C VAL A 13 -1.35 12.22 0.52
N PHE A 14 -0.95 12.11 1.78
CA PHE A 14 -1.69 11.35 2.78
C PHE A 14 -2.77 12.24 3.38
N HIS A 15 -4.02 11.78 3.32
CA HIS A 15 -5.16 12.50 3.90
C HIS A 15 -5.54 11.93 5.26
N GLN A 16 -5.60 10.60 5.36
CA GLN A 16 -6.07 9.93 6.56
C GLN A 16 -5.52 8.51 6.67
N GLU A 17 -5.19 8.06 7.87
CA GLU A 17 -5.05 6.65 8.19
C GLU A 17 -6.43 6.05 8.49
N LEU A 18 -6.84 5.07 7.70
CA LEU A 18 -8.15 4.43 7.82
C LEU A 18 -8.13 3.27 8.82
N HIS A 19 -7.04 2.51 8.82
CA HIS A 19 -6.88 1.36 9.70
C HIS A 19 -5.41 0.99 9.88
N ARG A 20 -5.07 0.39 11.02
CA ARG A 20 -3.76 -0.18 11.30
C ARG A 20 -3.90 -1.41 12.19
N ASN A 21 -3.12 -2.42 11.88
CA ASN A 21 -2.89 -3.59 12.73
C ASN A 21 -1.43 -4.06 12.59
N ASP A 22 -1.07 -5.16 13.25
CA ASP A 22 0.30 -5.69 13.27
C ASP A 22 0.81 -6.18 11.91
N TYR A 23 -0.07 -6.31 10.91
CA TYR A 23 0.26 -6.80 9.58
C TYR A 23 0.29 -5.71 8.52
N ALA A 24 -0.53 -4.67 8.65
CA ALA A 24 -0.62 -3.60 7.65
C ALA A 24 -1.24 -2.33 8.22
N ALA A 25 -0.94 -1.21 7.55
CA ALA A 25 -1.68 0.03 7.66
C ALA A 25 -2.34 0.39 6.33
N ILE A 26 -3.55 0.94 6.40
CA ILE A 26 -4.36 1.38 5.27
C ILE A 26 -4.55 2.88 5.38
N PHE A 27 -4.24 3.58 4.30
CA PHE A 27 -4.33 5.03 4.20
C PHE A 27 -5.25 5.44 3.05
N PHE A 28 -5.96 6.53 3.22
CA PHE A 28 -6.56 7.28 2.13
C PHE A 28 -5.56 8.32 1.64
N VAL A 29 -5.21 8.24 0.36
CA VAL A 29 -4.17 9.08 -0.25
C VAL A 29 -4.63 9.64 -1.59
N SER A 30 -4.02 10.72 -2.04
CA SER A 30 -4.03 11.08 -3.46
C SER A 30 -2.67 10.77 -4.09
N VAL A 31 -2.66 9.99 -5.17
CA VAL A 31 -1.48 9.78 -6.01
C VAL A 31 -1.70 10.47 -7.35
N GLN A 32 -0.84 11.43 -7.69
CA GLN A 32 -0.96 12.19 -8.95
C GLN A 32 -2.37 12.80 -9.20
N ARG A 33 -3.04 13.27 -8.14
CA ARG A 33 -4.41 13.84 -8.14
C ARG A 33 -5.55 12.84 -8.26
N PHE A 34 -5.28 11.55 -8.11
CA PHE A 34 -6.31 10.52 -8.00
C PHE A 34 -6.38 10.00 -6.59
N ASP A 35 -7.59 9.99 -6.04
CA ASP A 35 -7.87 9.52 -4.69
C ASP A 35 -7.97 8.00 -4.69
N CYS A 36 -7.18 7.35 -3.83
CA CYS A 36 -7.06 5.89 -3.77
C CYS A 36 -6.75 5.40 -2.35
N GLY A 37 -6.97 4.10 -2.14
CA GLY A 37 -6.55 3.39 -0.95
C GLY A 37 -5.10 2.92 -1.11
N MET A 38 -4.27 3.18 -0.11
CA MET A 38 -2.88 2.74 -0.04
C MET A 38 -2.72 1.79 1.14
N LYS A 39 -2.43 0.52 0.86
CA LYS A 39 -2.18 -0.49 1.90
C LYS A 39 -0.69 -0.81 1.96
N VAL A 40 -0.07 -0.52 3.10
CA VAL A 40 1.36 -0.79 3.35
C VAL A 40 1.46 -1.97 4.32
N HIS A 41 2.21 -2.99 3.94
CA HIS A 41 2.33 -4.24 4.69
C HIS A 41 3.61 -4.26 5.51
N HIS A 42 3.51 -4.76 6.74
CA HIS A 42 4.66 -5.07 7.59
C HIS A 42 5.38 -6.34 7.13
N ASP A 43 6.67 -6.42 7.42
CA ASP A 43 7.48 -7.61 7.18
C ASP A 43 7.28 -8.71 8.25
N HIS A 44 6.18 -9.44 8.19
CA HIS A 44 5.96 -10.49 9.19
C HIS A 44 6.87 -11.71 8.98
N ARG A 45 7.86 -11.88 9.86
CA ARG A 45 8.69 -13.10 9.94
C ARG A 45 7.80 -14.33 10.13
N GLY A 46 7.89 -15.29 9.20
CA GLY A 46 7.22 -16.58 9.29
C GLY A 46 5.84 -16.66 8.62
N HIS A 47 5.36 -15.56 8.02
CA HIS A 47 4.14 -15.60 7.22
C HIS A 47 4.50 -15.52 5.74
N GLY A 48 4.48 -16.68 5.05
CA GLY A 48 4.56 -16.72 3.59
C GLY A 48 3.55 -15.74 2.97
N SER A 49 3.94 -15.11 1.87
CA SER A 49 3.30 -13.91 1.29
C SER A 49 1.77 -13.96 1.29
N ILE A 50 1.11 -13.40 2.31
CA ILE A 50 -0.35 -13.21 2.32
C ILE A 50 -0.76 -12.24 1.18
N ASN A 51 0.20 -11.47 0.69
CA ASN A 51 0.00 -10.39 -0.28
C ASN A 51 -0.36 -10.93 -1.69
N GLU A 52 0.13 -12.10 -2.06
CA GLU A 52 -0.21 -12.76 -3.32
C GLU A 52 -1.69 -13.14 -3.42
N PRO A 53 -2.29 -13.84 -2.43
CA PRO A 53 -3.71 -14.19 -2.48
C PRO A 53 -4.64 -12.97 -2.45
N GLU A 54 -4.33 -11.91 -1.69
CA GLU A 54 -5.19 -10.71 -1.65
C GLU A 54 -5.13 -9.91 -2.96
N THR A 55 -3.94 -9.63 -3.49
CA THR A 55 -3.79 -8.97 -4.80
C THR A 55 -4.43 -9.80 -5.91
N THR A 56 -4.28 -11.12 -5.87
CA THR A 56 -4.93 -12.03 -6.82
C THR A 56 -6.44 -12.02 -6.67
N ALA A 57 -6.98 -11.94 -5.45
CA ALA A 57 -8.41 -11.85 -5.20
C ALA A 57 -8.98 -10.55 -5.80
N TYR A 58 -8.38 -9.38 -5.53
CA TYR A 58 -8.84 -8.11 -6.10
C TYR A 58 -8.67 -8.04 -7.62
N ARG A 59 -7.62 -8.64 -8.19
CA ARG A 59 -7.49 -8.76 -9.66
C ARG A 59 -8.59 -9.63 -10.28
N ARG A 60 -9.06 -10.66 -9.57
CA ARG A 60 -10.15 -11.56 -10.00
C ARG A 60 -11.54 -10.97 -9.74
N LEU A 61 -11.71 -10.21 -8.66
CA LEU A 61 -12.93 -9.48 -8.31
C LEU A 61 -13.03 -8.21 -9.17
N GLN A 62 -13.47 -8.37 -10.42
CA GLN A 62 -13.85 -7.25 -11.30
C GLN A 62 -15.35 -6.91 -11.17
N SER A 63 -15.90 -6.98 -9.97
CA SER A 63 -17.27 -6.51 -9.70
C SER A 63 -17.27 -5.00 -9.48
N TYR A 64 -18.36 -4.32 -9.85
CA TYR A 64 -18.53 -2.86 -9.67
C TYR A 64 -18.33 -2.39 -8.22
N ASP A 65 -18.57 -3.26 -7.23
CA ASP A 65 -18.53 -2.92 -5.80
C ASP A 65 -17.19 -3.25 -5.11
N ALA A 66 -16.18 -3.74 -5.85
CA ALA A 66 -14.87 -4.07 -5.30
C ALA A 66 -13.83 -2.97 -5.60
N PRO A 67 -12.93 -2.64 -4.66
CA PRO A 67 -11.78 -1.79 -4.91
C PRO A 67 -10.95 -2.30 -6.11
N GLN A 68 -10.63 -1.40 -7.04
CA GLN A 68 -9.90 -1.75 -8.25
C GLN A 68 -8.39 -1.68 -7.98
N PHE A 69 -7.69 -2.81 -8.05
CA PHE A 69 -6.24 -2.80 -7.95
C PHE A 69 -5.60 -1.90 -9.03
N CYS A 70 -4.92 -0.85 -8.58
CA CYS A 70 -4.30 0.20 -9.40
C CYS A 70 -2.79 0.02 -9.58
N GLY A 71 -2.10 -0.67 -8.66
CA GLY A 71 -0.65 -0.87 -8.75
C GLY A 71 0.00 -1.26 -7.43
N SER A 72 1.31 -1.40 -7.44
CA SER A 72 2.11 -1.71 -6.24
C SER A 72 3.44 -0.95 -6.24
N ILE A 73 3.93 -0.62 -5.04
CA ILE A 73 5.25 -0.05 -4.81
C ILE A 73 6.04 -1.08 -4.00
N GLU A 74 7.13 -1.55 -4.58
CA GLU A 74 8.06 -2.49 -3.93
C GLU A 74 9.19 -1.73 -3.25
N LYS A 75 9.78 -2.30 -2.19
CA LYS A 75 10.98 -1.78 -1.51
C LYS A 75 10.83 -0.33 -1.07
N LEU A 76 9.73 -0.04 -0.39
CA LEU A 76 9.39 1.31 0.01
C LEU A 76 10.27 1.70 1.22
N GLU A 77 11.14 2.70 1.06
CA GLU A 77 12.04 3.19 2.12
C GLU A 77 11.28 4.10 3.10
N PRO A 78 10.88 3.65 4.31
CA PRO A 78 9.94 4.39 5.16
C PRO A 78 10.46 5.76 5.58
N GLU A 79 11.78 5.92 5.68
CA GLU A 79 12.47 7.16 6.00
C GLU A 79 12.20 8.29 4.99
N LEU A 80 11.90 7.95 3.72
CA LEU A 80 11.56 8.93 2.67
C LEU A 80 10.08 9.34 2.69
N TRP A 81 9.25 8.66 3.48
CA TRP A 81 7.80 8.81 3.54
C TRP A 81 7.31 9.30 4.90
N GLN A 82 8.22 9.86 5.69
CA GLN A 82 7.92 10.44 6.98
C GLN A 82 6.98 11.65 6.84
N PRO A 83 6.09 11.90 7.82
CA PRO A 83 5.93 11.10 9.04
C PRO A 83 5.00 9.88 8.87
N ASN A 84 4.37 9.73 7.71
CA ASN A 84 3.21 8.83 7.53
C ASN A 84 3.57 7.35 7.67
N LEU A 85 4.79 6.96 7.31
CA LEU A 85 5.23 5.56 7.35
C LEU A 85 6.22 5.26 8.49
N ASN A 86 6.26 6.10 9.54
CA ASN A 86 7.18 5.91 10.66
C ASN A 86 7.00 4.56 11.37
N VAL A 87 5.80 3.99 11.33
CA VAL A 87 5.51 2.69 11.95
C VAL A 87 6.31 1.54 11.31
N PHE A 88 6.73 1.69 10.05
CA PHE A 88 7.45 0.67 9.30
C PHE A 88 8.98 0.84 9.35
N ILE A 89 9.52 1.87 10.02
CA ILE A 89 10.98 2.14 10.04
C ILE A 89 11.77 0.98 10.68
N ASN A 90 11.16 0.23 11.60
CA ASN A 90 11.81 -0.85 12.33
C ASN A 90 11.54 -2.24 11.75
N ASP A 91 10.88 -2.32 10.59
CA ASP A 91 10.68 -3.58 9.87
C ASP A 91 12.05 -4.13 9.42
N THR A 92 12.22 -5.45 9.45
CA THR A 92 13.50 -6.08 9.05
C THR A 92 13.72 -5.96 7.54
N GLU A 93 12.67 -6.10 6.75
CA GLU A 93 12.63 -5.96 5.31
C GLU A 93 11.89 -4.68 4.90
N LEU A 94 12.24 -4.14 3.73
CA LEU A 94 11.55 -2.96 3.21
C LEU A 94 10.07 -3.28 2.91
N PRO A 95 9.13 -2.47 3.40
CA PRO A 95 7.71 -2.72 3.20
C PRO A 95 7.32 -2.66 1.73
N LYS A 96 6.26 -3.41 1.42
CA LYS A 96 5.55 -3.37 0.14
C LYS A 96 4.23 -2.62 0.33
N CYS A 97 3.82 -1.90 -0.71
CA CYS A 97 2.53 -1.24 -0.76
C CYS A 97 1.72 -1.68 -1.98
N ASP A 98 0.41 -1.89 -1.77
CA ASP A 98 -0.58 -2.07 -2.83
C ASP A 98 -1.53 -0.86 -2.87
N ILE A 99 -1.95 -0.45 -4.07
CA ILE A 99 -2.81 0.71 -4.31
C ILE A 99 -4.10 0.22 -4.97
N TYR A 100 -5.25 0.67 -4.45
CA TYR A 100 -6.60 0.30 -4.88
C TYR A 100 -7.49 1.51 -5.11
#